data_AF-A0A942V0W4-F1
#
_entry.id   AF-A0A942V0W4-F1
#
_cell.length_a   1.000
_cell.length_b   1.000
_cell.length_c   1.000
_cell.angle_alpha   90.00
_cell.angle_beta   90.00
_cell.angle_gamma   90.00
#
_symmetry.space_group_name_H-M   'P 1'
#
loop_
_entity.id
_entity.type
_entity.pdbx_description
1 polymer ?
#
loop_
_entity_poly.entity_id
_entity_poly.type
_entity_poly.pdbx_seq_one_letter_code
_entity_poly.pdbx_strand_id
1 'polypeptide(L)'
;MEVQGVQQVNYQPSKKNRIASGIIGATVAAAPSAYVFYDAVSKPVENKLKQAGESIKILMPEVDTLENIKKYAASALKDTGLEAKGAKIKFVNSSNVNEVMQEITQLTKKQPFGARIAQKFGKLFEYGGNAAFVNKNNTAYIGEKGAYSSVFHELGHALNHNSSKLMKFMQQARILTPYNVPVVGLGLFAASLFHTVKPESKDHPKSGWEKTKDFVKNNAGKITFATFLPTLIEEAAASVKGIKMAKKYLKPEQIKQLAKNYAGAYSTYAIAAVALSAAVGLGNMIAQGIKKPEKQV
;
A
#
# COMPACT_ATOMS: atom_id res chain seq x y z
N MET A 1 -17.03 -41.13 14.77
CA MET A 1 -17.12 -39.72 14.33
C MET A 1 -15.82 -39.40 13.60
N GLU A 2 -15.86 -39.47 12.28
CA GLU A 2 -14.70 -39.16 11.42
C GLU A 2 -14.55 -37.65 11.26
N VAL A 3 -13.33 -37.16 11.49
CA VAL A 3 -12.91 -35.78 11.23
C VAL A 3 -12.65 -35.66 9.72
N GLN A 4 -13.52 -34.97 8.99
CA GLN A 4 -13.30 -34.67 7.58
C GLN A 4 -12.12 -33.69 7.44
N GLY A 5 -11.04 -34.18 6.82
CA GLY A 5 -9.86 -33.40 6.51
C GLY A 5 -10.14 -32.32 5.47
N VAL A 6 -9.62 -31.12 5.71
CA VAL A 6 -9.65 -30.00 4.75
C VAL A 6 -8.83 -30.41 3.52
N GLN A 7 -9.50 -30.64 2.38
CA GLN A 7 -8.85 -30.85 1.09
C GLN A 7 -8.07 -29.59 0.68
N GLN A 8 -6.74 -29.69 0.63
CA GLN A 8 -5.90 -28.70 -0.03
C GLN A 8 -6.13 -28.79 -1.55
N VAL A 9 -6.89 -27.84 -2.11
CA VAL A 9 -7.06 -27.72 -3.56
C VAL A 9 -5.74 -27.21 -4.16
N ASN A 10 -5.05 -28.09 -4.88
CA ASN A 10 -3.79 -27.80 -5.54
C ASN A 10 -4.05 -27.02 -6.85
N TYR A 11 -4.23 -25.70 -6.73
CA TYR A 11 -4.51 -24.82 -7.87
C TYR A 11 -3.20 -24.41 -8.58
N GLN A 12 -2.98 -24.92 -9.79
CA GLN A 12 -1.90 -24.51 -10.70
C GLN A 12 -2.48 -23.58 -11.79
N PRO A 13 -2.24 -22.25 -11.74
CA PRO A 13 -2.79 -21.32 -12.72
C PRO A 13 -2.15 -21.48 -14.10
N SER A 14 -2.97 -21.47 -15.15
CA SER A 14 -2.55 -21.54 -16.55
C SER A 14 -1.62 -20.37 -16.96
N LYS A 15 -0.82 -20.53 -18.01
CA LYS A 15 0.15 -19.51 -18.48
C LYS A 15 -0.51 -18.16 -18.85
N LYS A 16 -1.74 -18.18 -19.40
CA LYS A 16 -2.59 -16.99 -19.62
C LYS A 16 -3.10 -16.40 -18.30
N ASN A 17 -3.50 -17.24 -17.34
CA ASN A 17 -3.88 -16.79 -16.01
C ASN A 17 -2.69 -16.20 -15.23
N ARG A 18 -1.45 -16.61 -15.49
CA ARG A 18 -0.23 -16.03 -14.90
C ARG A 18 0.11 -14.64 -15.43
N ILE A 19 -0.15 -14.37 -16.70
CA ILE A 19 0.03 -13.04 -17.31
C ILE A 19 -1.12 -12.12 -16.90
N ALA A 20 -2.36 -12.63 -16.91
CA ALA A 20 -3.53 -11.89 -16.42
C ALA A 20 -3.44 -11.62 -14.91
N SER A 21 -2.96 -12.55 -14.08
CA SER A 21 -2.65 -12.33 -12.66
C SER A 21 -1.36 -11.53 -12.42
N GLY A 22 -0.49 -11.38 -13.40
CA GLY A 22 0.63 -10.44 -13.38
C GLY A 22 0.20 -9.01 -13.72
N ILE A 23 -0.76 -8.83 -14.63
CA ILE A 23 -1.37 -7.54 -14.99
C ILE A 23 -2.39 -7.10 -13.93
N ILE A 24 -3.27 -8.01 -13.50
CA ILE A 24 -4.14 -7.84 -12.33
C ILE A 24 -3.26 -7.74 -11.09
N GLY A 25 -2.18 -8.51 -10.97
CA GLY A 25 -1.20 -8.38 -9.89
C GLY A 25 -0.52 -7.02 -9.87
N ALA A 26 -0.21 -6.42 -11.02
CA ALA A 26 0.31 -5.04 -11.14
C ALA A 26 -0.77 -3.96 -10.92
N THR A 27 -2.04 -4.28 -11.18
CA THR A 27 -3.21 -3.38 -10.98
C THR A 27 -3.78 -3.47 -9.56
N VAL A 28 -3.63 -4.63 -8.90
CA VAL A 28 -3.89 -4.92 -7.49
C VAL A 28 -2.65 -4.57 -6.65
N ALA A 29 -1.47 -4.48 -7.27
CA ALA A 29 -0.22 -4.06 -6.64
C ALA A 29 -0.19 -2.60 -6.24
N ALA A 30 -0.83 -1.79 -7.07
CA ALA A 30 -1.33 -0.51 -6.64
C ALA A 30 -2.54 -0.85 -5.78
N ALA A 31 -2.32 -1.01 -4.47
CA ALA A 31 -3.27 -1.47 -3.45
C ALA A 31 -4.73 -1.03 -3.66
N PRO A 32 -5.69 -1.60 -2.91
CA PRO A 32 -7.02 -1.02 -2.79
C PRO A 32 -7.01 0.51 -2.68
N SER A 33 -5.98 1.13 -2.10
CA SER A 33 -5.74 2.57 -2.05
C SER A 33 -5.46 3.28 -3.40
N ALA A 34 -4.71 2.69 -4.33
CA ALA A 34 -4.45 3.29 -5.65
C ALA A 34 -5.64 3.07 -6.61
N TYR A 35 -6.33 1.93 -6.49
CA TYR A 35 -7.65 1.76 -7.10
C TYR A 35 -8.66 2.75 -6.49
N VAL A 36 -8.71 2.89 -5.16
CA VAL A 36 -9.58 3.85 -4.47
C VAL A 36 -9.28 5.28 -4.91
N PHE A 37 -8.02 5.63 -5.18
CA PHE A 37 -7.63 6.95 -5.69
C PHE A 37 -8.01 7.15 -7.16
N TYR A 38 -7.62 6.23 -8.07
CA TYR A 38 -8.02 6.25 -9.49
C TYR A 38 -9.54 6.28 -9.63
N ASP A 39 -10.22 5.47 -8.83
CA ASP A 39 -11.67 5.41 -8.82
C ASP A 39 -12.27 6.62 -8.06
N ALA A 40 -11.58 7.28 -7.13
CA ALA A 40 -12.09 8.48 -6.44
C ALA A 40 -12.18 9.68 -7.39
N VAL A 41 -11.34 9.67 -8.43
CA VAL A 41 -11.40 10.59 -9.56
C VAL A 41 -12.26 10.09 -10.74
N SER A 42 -12.70 8.82 -10.77
CA SER A 42 -13.67 8.29 -11.74
C SER A 42 -15.03 7.90 -11.13
N LYS A 43 -16.04 7.54 -11.95
CA LYS A 43 -17.31 6.99 -11.43
C LYS A 43 -17.09 5.55 -10.96
N PRO A 44 -17.67 5.13 -9.81
CA PRO A 44 -17.42 3.82 -9.23
C PRO A 44 -17.90 2.69 -10.15
N VAL A 45 -17.04 1.70 -10.39
CA VAL A 45 -17.43 0.43 -11.02
C VAL A 45 -17.50 -0.64 -9.93
N GLU A 46 -18.68 -0.88 -9.38
CA GLU A 46 -18.93 -1.82 -8.27
C GLU A 46 -18.34 -3.22 -8.50
N ASN A 47 -18.47 -3.73 -9.73
CA ASN A 47 -17.94 -5.04 -10.13
C ASN A 47 -16.42 -5.15 -9.93
N LYS A 48 -15.67 -4.06 -10.10
CA LYS A 48 -14.21 -4.06 -9.93
C LYS A 48 -13.81 -4.06 -8.45
N LEU A 49 -14.57 -3.38 -7.57
CA LEU A 49 -14.35 -3.44 -6.12
C LEU A 49 -14.62 -4.84 -5.58
N LYS A 50 -15.67 -5.49 -6.08
CA LYS A 50 -15.96 -6.89 -5.75
C LYS A 50 -14.83 -7.82 -6.19
N GLN A 51 -14.37 -7.71 -7.43
CA GLN A 51 -13.22 -8.48 -7.93
C GLN A 51 -11.94 -8.24 -7.13
N ALA A 52 -11.68 -7.00 -6.72
CA ALA A 52 -10.53 -6.68 -5.87
C ALA A 52 -10.64 -7.36 -4.50
N GLY A 53 -11.83 -7.31 -3.87
CA GLY A 53 -12.10 -8.00 -2.61
C GLY A 53 -11.90 -9.51 -2.70
N GLU A 54 -12.43 -10.14 -3.75
CA GLU A 54 -12.27 -11.58 -4.03
C GLU A 54 -10.80 -11.95 -4.31
N SER A 55 -10.08 -11.12 -5.06
CA SER A 55 -8.67 -11.35 -5.38
C SER A 55 -7.79 -11.33 -4.14
N ILE A 56 -8.09 -10.47 -3.15
CA ILE A 56 -7.34 -10.39 -1.91
C ILE A 56 -7.43 -11.71 -1.13
N LYS A 57 -8.58 -12.37 -1.12
CA LYS A 57 -8.74 -13.68 -0.45
C LYS A 57 -7.86 -14.76 -1.10
N ILE A 58 -7.68 -14.68 -2.41
CA ILE A 58 -6.84 -15.62 -3.17
C ILE A 58 -5.35 -15.32 -2.93
N LEU A 59 -4.97 -14.04 -2.89
CA LEU A 59 -3.58 -13.61 -2.72
C LEU A 59 -3.10 -13.72 -1.26
N MET A 60 -4.01 -13.57 -0.30
CA MET A 60 -3.76 -13.61 1.13
C MET A 60 -4.71 -14.60 1.80
N PRO A 61 -4.56 -15.91 1.52
CA PRO A 61 -5.39 -16.92 2.15
C PRO A 61 -5.20 -16.90 3.67
N GLU A 62 -6.30 -17.17 4.36
CA GLU A 62 -6.33 -17.19 5.83
C GLU A 62 -5.49 -18.32 6.38
N VAL A 63 -4.78 -18.05 7.47
CA VAL A 63 -3.85 -19.02 8.06
C VAL A 63 -4.47 -19.81 9.21
N ASP A 64 -5.61 -19.38 9.74
CA ASP A 64 -6.37 -20.06 10.80
C ASP A 64 -7.86 -19.63 10.73
N THR A 65 -8.69 -20.08 11.67
CA THR A 65 -10.08 -19.66 11.79
C THR A 65 -10.20 -18.22 12.30
N LEU A 66 -11.28 -17.53 11.95
CA LEU A 66 -11.55 -16.18 12.44
C LEU A 66 -11.58 -16.11 13.99
N GLU A 67 -12.14 -17.11 14.66
CA GLU A 67 -12.22 -17.18 16.12
C GLU A 67 -10.82 -17.24 16.75
N ASN A 68 -9.96 -18.13 16.24
CA ASN A 68 -8.58 -18.23 16.68
C ASN A 68 -7.82 -16.92 16.43
N ILE A 69 -7.97 -16.33 15.24
CA ILE A 69 -7.33 -15.06 14.89
C ILE A 69 -7.80 -13.92 15.81
N LYS A 70 -9.08 -13.82 16.14
CA LYS A 70 -9.60 -12.84 17.12
C LYS A 70 -8.94 -13.01 18.49
N LYS A 71 -8.86 -14.25 18.98
CA LYS A 71 -8.20 -14.59 20.25
C LYS A 71 -6.73 -14.19 20.23
N TYR A 72 -5.99 -14.60 19.20
CA TYR A 72 -4.57 -14.29 19.05
C TYR A 72 -4.31 -12.80 18.93
N ALA A 73 -5.15 -12.07 18.19
CA ALA A 73 -5.06 -10.63 18.04
C ALA A 73 -5.25 -9.89 19.38
N ALA A 74 -6.22 -10.33 20.19
CA ALA A 74 -6.43 -9.77 21.52
C ALA A 74 -5.24 -10.03 22.46
N SER A 75 -4.69 -11.25 22.47
CA SER A 75 -3.47 -11.58 23.21
C SER A 75 -2.27 -10.77 22.73
N ALA A 76 -2.11 -10.63 21.41
CA ALA A 76 -1.04 -9.88 20.78
C ALA A 76 -1.07 -8.39 21.15
N LEU A 77 -2.26 -7.77 21.19
CA LEU A 77 -2.44 -6.38 21.60
C LEU A 77 -1.96 -6.14 23.05
N LYS A 78 -2.18 -7.11 23.93
CA LYS A 78 -1.73 -7.11 25.33
C LYS A 78 -0.23 -7.35 25.46
N ASP A 79 0.26 -8.44 24.87
CA ASP A 79 1.66 -8.88 24.98
C ASP A 79 2.66 -7.87 24.41
N THR A 80 2.21 -7.00 23.52
CA THR A 80 3.02 -5.94 22.91
C THR A 80 2.93 -4.61 23.66
N GLY A 81 2.07 -4.50 24.66
CA GLY A 81 1.76 -3.26 25.37
C GLY A 81 1.03 -2.23 24.51
N LEU A 82 0.51 -2.61 23.35
CA LEU A 82 -0.23 -1.73 22.45
C LEU A 82 -1.57 -1.30 23.07
N GLU A 83 -2.23 -2.20 23.81
CA GLU A 83 -3.47 -1.90 24.54
C GLU A 83 -3.26 -0.73 25.52
N ALA A 84 -2.19 -0.77 26.31
CA ALA A 84 -1.83 0.30 27.25
C ALA A 84 -1.50 1.63 26.56
N LYS A 85 -1.13 1.59 25.27
CA LYS A 85 -0.89 2.78 24.43
C LYS A 85 -2.14 3.24 23.68
N GLY A 86 -3.31 2.67 24.01
CA GLY A 86 -4.60 3.04 23.45
C GLY A 86 -4.87 2.49 22.05
N ALA A 87 -4.09 1.51 21.57
CA ALA A 87 -4.37 0.86 20.30
C ALA A 87 -5.58 -0.08 20.40
N LYS A 88 -6.38 -0.13 19.35
CA LYS A 88 -7.64 -0.91 19.32
C LYS A 88 -7.71 -1.80 18.08
N ILE A 89 -8.52 -2.85 18.15
CA ILE A 89 -8.86 -3.71 17.01
C ILE A 89 -10.38 -3.71 16.87
N LYS A 90 -10.88 -3.43 15.67
CA LYS A 90 -12.30 -3.52 15.30
C LYS A 90 -12.45 -4.49 14.14
N PHE A 91 -13.16 -5.60 14.39
CA PHE A 91 -13.53 -6.52 13.34
C PHE A 91 -14.80 -6.01 12.63
N VAL A 92 -14.76 -5.98 11.30
CA VAL A 92 -15.75 -5.33 10.44
C VAL A 92 -16.54 -6.39 9.68
N ASN A 93 -17.86 -6.30 9.76
CA ASN A 93 -18.81 -7.17 9.10
C ASN A 93 -20.05 -6.38 8.63
N SER A 94 -21.04 -7.08 8.07
CA SER A 94 -22.23 -6.42 7.52
C SER A 94 -23.06 -5.66 8.56
N SER A 95 -22.99 -5.99 9.85
CA SER A 95 -23.75 -5.28 10.87
C SER A 95 -23.11 -3.97 11.32
N ASN A 96 -21.79 -3.83 11.23
CA ASN A 96 -21.08 -2.63 11.72
C ASN A 96 -20.31 -1.84 10.64
N VAL A 97 -20.30 -2.29 9.39
CA VAL A 97 -19.57 -1.61 8.31
C VAL A 97 -20.00 -0.16 8.10
N ASN A 98 -21.29 0.15 8.26
CA ASN A 98 -21.80 1.52 8.14
C ASN A 98 -21.26 2.44 9.24
N GLU A 99 -21.17 1.97 10.48
CA GLU A 99 -20.59 2.71 11.61
C GLU A 99 -19.11 2.98 11.35
N VAL A 100 -18.36 1.95 10.94
CA VAL A 100 -16.93 2.05 10.61
C VAL A 100 -16.70 3.04 9.47
N MET A 101 -17.54 3.01 8.42
CA MET A 101 -17.48 3.99 7.34
C MET A 101 -17.70 5.42 7.83
N GLN A 102 -18.65 5.64 8.73
CA GLN A 102 -18.91 6.96 9.29
C GLN A 102 -17.72 7.45 10.13
N GLU A 103 -17.13 6.58 10.96
CA GLU A 103 -15.94 6.90 11.75
C GLU A 103 -14.76 7.31 10.86
N ILE A 104 -14.44 6.50 9.83
CA ILE A 104 -13.38 6.82 8.86
C ILE A 104 -13.71 8.10 8.08
N THR A 105 -14.97 8.32 7.70
CA THR A 105 -15.40 9.55 7.02
C THR A 105 -15.12 10.78 7.88
N GLN A 106 -15.47 10.75 9.17
CA GLN A 106 -15.20 11.86 10.08
C GLN A 106 -13.70 12.15 10.20
N LEU A 107 -12.87 11.10 10.28
CA LEU A 107 -11.41 11.23 10.34
C LEU A 107 -10.80 11.79 9.05
N THR A 108 -11.46 11.59 7.90
CA THR A 108 -10.99 12.01 6.58
C THR A 108 -11.70 13.26 6.05
N LYS A 109 -12.68 13.83 6.77
CA LYS A 109 -13.56 14.91 6.28
C LYS A 109 -12.83 16.17 5.78
N LYS A 110 -11.64 16.46 6.31
CA LYS A 110 -10.79 17.59 5.90
C LYS A 110 -9.93 17.31 4.67
N GLN A 111 -9.93 16.09 4.14
CA GLN A 111 -9.15 15.69 2.97
C GLN A 111 -10.00 15.75 1.71
N PRO A 112 -9.44 16.20 0.57
CA PRO A 112 -10.13 16.13 -0.71
C PRO A 112 -10.52 14.67 -0.99
N PHE A 113 -11.77 14.46 -1.39
CA PHE A 113 -12.38 13.15 -1.66
C PHE A 113 -12.54 12.19 -0.45
N GLY A 114 -12.33 12.65 0.80
CA GLY A 114 -12.39 11.81 2.00
C GLY A 114 -13.67 10.96 2.14
N ALA A 115 -14.84 11.55 1.86
CA ALA A 115 -16.12 10.82 1.89
C ALA A 115 -16.21 9.70 0.84
N ARG A 116 -15.70 9.93 -0.39
CA ARG A 116 -15.66 8.89 -1.44
C ARG A 116 -14.70 7.78 -1.09
N ILE A 117 -13.59 8.11 -0.43
CA ILE A 117 -12.59 7.16 0.02
C ILE A 117 -13.20 6.26 1.09
N ALA A 118 -13.82 6.85 2.12
CA ALA A 118 -14.47 6.09 3.19
C ALA A 118 -15.57 5.15 2.68
N GLN A 119 -16.41 5.60 1.74
CA GLN A 119 -17.45 4.77 1.12
C GLN A 119 -16.85 3.52 0.44
N LYS A 120 -15.70 3.65 -0.21
CA LYS A 120 -15.04 2.54 -0.91
C LYS A 120 -14.32 1.60 0.04
N PHE A 121 -13.72 2.14 1.10
CA PHE A 121 -13.18 1.32 2.18
C PHE A 121 -14.26 0.41 2.76
N GLY A 122 -15.46 0.94 3.00
CA GLY A 122 -16.60 0.13 3.44
C GLY A 122 -16.99 -0.97 2.46
N LYS A 123 -17.17 -0.65 1.16
CA LYS A 123 -17.46 -1.67 0.13
C LYS A 123 -16.40 -2.77 0.08
N LEU A 124 -15.11 -2.44 0.23
CA LEU A 124 -14.04 -3.45 0.29
C LEU A 124 -14.14 -4.36 1.52
N PHE A 125 -14.54 -3.83 2.68
CA PHE A 125 -14.86 -4.66 3.86
C PHE A 125 -16.07 -5.57 3.59
N GLU A 126 -17.12 -5.07 2.94
CA GLU A 126 -18.30 -5.86 2.58
C GLU A 126 -17.96 -7.04 1.66
N TYR A 127 -17.05 -6.83 0.71
CA TYR A 127 -16.57 -7.86 -0.22
C TYR A 127 -15.46 -8.73 0.38
N GLY A 128 -15.02 -8.45 1.61
CA GLY A 128 -14.09 -9.28 2.38
C GLY A 128 -12.63 -9.16 1.96
N GLY A 129 -12.22 -8.00 1.46
CA GLY A 129 -10.83 -7.74 1.08
C GLY A 129 -10.30 -6.44 1.65
N ASN A 130 -10.35 -6.27 2.98
CA ASN A 130 -9.74 -5.10 3.58
C ASN A 130 -9.27 -5.33 5.02
N ALA A 131 -8.11 -4.76 5.30
CA ALA A 131 -7.59 -4.52 6.64
C ALA A 131 -6.85 -3.18 6.60
N ALA A 132 -6.99 -2.37 7.65
CA ALA A 132 -6.35 -1.05 7.68
C ALA A 132 -6.12 -0.55 9.11
N PHE A 133 -4.91 -0.09 9.37
CA PHE A 133 -4.58 0.67 10.57
C PHE A 133 -4.74 2.18 10.33
N VAL A 134 -5.52 2.82 11.19
CA VAL A 134 -5.78 4.26 11.15
C VAL A 134 -5.06 4.95 12.29
N ASN A 135 -3.98 5.65 11.96
CA ASN A 135 -3.12 6.34 12.94
C ASN A 135 -3.88 7.37 13.79
N LYS A 136 -4.89 8.05 13.22
CA LYS A 136 -5.59 9.15 13.89
C LYS A 136 -6.37 8.72 15.13
N ASN A 137 -6.88 7.49 15.14
CA ASN A 137 -7.61 6.92 16.27
C ASN A 137 -6.95 5.63 16.79
N ASN A 138 -5.70 5.36 16.38
CA ASN A 138 -4.90 4.21 16.81
C ASN A 138 -5.64 2.86 16.66
N THR A 139 -6.46 2.70 15.60
CA THR A 139 -7.36 1.53 15.46
C THR A 139 -7.03 0.72 14.21
N ALA A 140 -6.89 -0.61 14.38
CA ALA A 140 -6.82 -1.58 13.29
C ALA A 140 -8.23 -2.09 12.95
N TYR A 141 -8.69 -1.85 11.73
CA TYR A 141 -9.97 -2.32 11.20
C TYR A 141 -9.74 -3.56 10.34
N ILE A 142 -10.41 -4.67 10.65
CA ILE A 142 -10.13 -5.98 10.06
C ILE A 142 -11.42 -6.59 9.51
N GLY A 143 -11.50 -6.92 8.22
CA GLY A 143 -12.67 -7.57 7.64
C GLY A 143 -12.86 -9.01 8.13
N GLU A 144 -14.08 -9.38 8.54
CA GLU A 144 -14.37 -10.75 9.01
C GLU A 144 -14.58 -11.76 7.87
N LYS A 145 -14.94 -11.29 6.67
CA LYS A 145 -15.21 -12.14 5.51
C LYS A 145 -13.95 -12.56 4.74
N GLY A 146 -12.78 -12.05 5.12
CA GLY A 146 -11.49 -12.30 4.48
C GLY A 146 -10.48 -11.20 4.79
N ALA A 147 -9.20 -11.50 4.56
CA ALA A 147 -8.04 -10.75 5.02
C ALA A 147 -7.90 -10.63 6.56
N TYR A 148 -8.57 -11.46 7.36
CA TYR A 148 -8.52 -11.32 8.83
C TYR A 148 -7.16 -11.69 9.42
N SER A 149 -6.40 -12.57 8.77
CA SER A 149 -4.99 -12.86 9.11
C SER A 149 -4.07 -11.64 8.91
N SER A 150 -4.51 -10.61 8.20
CA SER A 150 -3.79 -9.33 8.09
C SER A 150 -3.78 -8.54 9.40
N VAL A 151 -4.55 -8.95 10.41
CA VAL A 151 -4.54 -8.30 11.73
C VAL A 151 -3.13 -8.18 12.32
N PHE A 152 -2.26 -9.17 12.12
CA PHE A 152 -0.89 -9.08 12.62
C PHE A 152 -0.06 -8.00 11.90
N HIS A 153 -0.28 -7.81 10.59
CA HIS A 153 0.33 -6.73 9.83
C HIS A 153 -0.15 -5.36 10.32
N GLU A 154 -1.46 -5.19 10.54
CA GLU A 154 -2.01 -3.94 11.07
C GLU A 154 -1.52 -3.63 12.49
N LEU A 155 -1.34 -4.66 13.34
CA LEU A 155 -0.68 -4.50 14.64
C LEU A 155 0.82 -4.16 14.51
N GLY A 156 1.46 -4.58 13.42
CA GLY A 156 2.79 -4.11 13.03
C GLY A 156 2.83 -2.61 12.75
N HIS A 157 1.85 -2.08 12.03
CA HIS A 157 1.67 -0.63 11.85
C HIS A 157 1.40 0.08 13.18
N ALA A 158 0.56 -0.50 14.04
CA ALA A 158 0.31 0.03 15.38
C ALA A 158 1.62 0.10 16.19
N LEU A 159 2.48 -0.91 16.12
CA LEU A 159 3.80 -0.88 16.74
C LEU A 159 4.70 0.21 16.15
N ASN A 160 4.71 0.41 14.84
CA ASN A 160 5.46 1.50 14.21
C ASN A 160 4.99 2.86 14.72
N HIS A 161 3.68 3.08 14.72
CA HIS A 161 3.05 4.29 15.23
C HIS A 161 3.38 4.56 16.71
N ASN A 162 3.40 3.51 17.53
CA ASN A 162 3.56 3.60 18.98
C ASN A 162 5.00 3.32 19.50
N SER A 163 5.99 3.28 18.60
CA SER A 163 7.40 3.02 18.95
C SER A 163 8.28 4.27 18.85
N SER A 164 9.13 4.37 17.82
CA SER A 164 10.18 5.38 17.71
C SER A 164 9.77 6.60 16.88
N LYS A 165 10.44 7.74 17.12
CA LYS A 165 10.26 8.97 16.33
C LYS A 165 10.54 8.74 14.84
N LEU A 166 11.51 7.87 14.51
CA LEU A 166 11.83 7.52 13.12
C LEU A 166 10.68 6.80 12.43
N MET A 167 10.07 5.80 13.08
CA MET A 167 8.95 5.08 12.48
C MET A 167 7.71 5.97 12.33
N LYS A 168 7.45 6.84 13.32
CA LYS A 168 6.42 7.89 13.19
C LYS A 168 6.69 8.80 12.00
N PHE A 169 7.94 9.21 11.79
CA PHE A 169 8.34 10.02 10.64
C PHE A 169 8.12 9.27 9.32
N MET A 170 8.56 8.02 9.20
CA MET A 170 8.35 7.21 7.98
C MET A 170 6.86 7.07 7.66
N GLN A 171 6.05 6.84 8.68
CA GLN A 171 4.60 6.72 8.55
C GLN A 171 3.93 8.04 8.13
N GLN A 172 4.40 9.19 8.64
CA GLN A 172 3.94 10.51 8.20
C GLN A 172 4.42 10.85 6.79
N ALA A 173 5.65 10.47 6.43
CA ALA A 173 6.24 10.68 5.12
C ALA A 173 5.55 9.88 4.00
N ARG A 174 4.68 8.90 4.35
CA ARG A 174 3.74 8.29 3.40
C ARG A 174 2.80 9.30 2.73
N ILE A 175 2.67 10.52 3.25
CA ILE A 175 1.96 11.62 2.57
C ILE A 175 2.59 12.01 1.23
N LEU A 176 3.86 11.66 0.99
CA LEU A 176 4.51 11.82 -0.33
C LEU A 176 3.94 10.85 -1.37
N THR A 177 3.32 9.78 -0.89
CA THR A 177 2.54 8.82 -1.68
C THR A 177 1.13 8.69 -1.08
N PRO A 178 0.31 9.75 -1.06
CA PRO A 178 -0.97 9.70 -0.38
C PRO A 178 -1.82 8.60 -1.03
N TYR A 179 -2.40 7.72 -0.20
CA TYR A 179 -3.13 6.53 -0.65
C TYR A 179 -2.29 5.59 -1.53
N ASN A 180 -0.98 5.54 -1.29
CA ASN A 180 0.01 4.81 -2.10
C ASN A 180 0.02 5.24 -3.58
N VAL A 181 -0.49 6.44 -3.89
CA VAL A 181 -0.34 7.06 -5.21
C VAL A 181 0.85 7.99 -5.16
N PRO A 182 1.83 7.85 -6.07
CA PRO A 182 3.04 8.67 -6.09
C PRO A 182 2.73 10.06 -6.67
N VAL A 183 1.88 10.84 -6.02
CA VAL A 183 1.49 12.18 -6.49
C VAL A 183 2.73 13.06 -6.66
N VAL A 184 3.72 12.92 -5.78
CA VAL A 184 5.02 13.61 -5.92
C VAL A 184 5.79 13.07 -7.12
N GLY A 185 5.87 11.74 -7.31
CA GLY A 185 6.53 11.14 -8.48
C GLY A 185 5.90 11.52 -9.82
N LEU A 186 4.57 11.63 -9.88
CA LEU A 186 3.81 12.08 -11.05
C LEU A 186 3.97 13.59 -11.29
N GLY A 187 3.99 14.40 -10.22
CA GLY A 187 4.30 15.82 -10.30
C GLY A 187 5.72 16.08 -10.81
N LEU A 188 6.70 15.30 -10.32
CA LEU A 188 8.09 15.34 -10.78
C LEU A 188 8.21 14.86 -12.22
N PHE A 189 7.48 13.82 -12.61
CA PHE A 189 7.38 13.38 -14.00
C PHE A 189 6.87 14.51 -14.90
N ALA A 190 5.71 15.10 -14.57
CA ALA A 190 5.15 16.21 -15.33
C ALA A 190 6.13 17.39 -15.39
N ALA A 191 6.72 17.81 -14.27
CA ALA A 191 7.70 18.89 -14.23
C ALA A 191 8.96 18.57 -15.08
N SER A 192 9.40 17.31 -15.10
CA SER A 192 10.57 16.87 -15.90
C SER A 192 10.33 16.94 -17.41
N LEU A 193 9.08 16.76 -17.86
CA LEU A 193 8.71 16.88 -19.28
C LEU A 193 8.82 18.34 -19.76
N PHE A 194 8.43 19.30 -18.93
CA PHE A 194 8.35 20.72 -19.32
C PHE A 194 9.65 21.51 -19.10
N HIS A 195 10.50 21.17 -18.12
CA HIS A 195 11.79 21.85 -17.91
C HIS A 195 12.81 21.48 -19.01
N THR A 196 13.70 22.40 -19.39
CA THR A 196 14.79 22.13 -20.37
C THR A 196 16.13 22.42 -19.70
N VAL A 197 17.01 21.43 -19.69
CA VAL A 197 18.38 21.60 -19.17
C VAL A 197 19.18 22.37 -20.22
N LYS A 198 19.53 23.61 -19.94
CA LYS A 198 20.45 24.40 -20.77
C LYS A 198 21.88 24.17 -20.28
N PRO A 199 22.93 24.17 -21.12
CA PRO A 199 24.31 24.13 -20.64
C PRO A 199 24.66 25.42 -19.85
N GLU A 200 25.50 25.29 -18.83
CA GLU A 200 26.05 26.46 -18.10
C GLU A 200 27.21 27.04 -18.92
N SER A 201 27.26 28.36 -19.08
CA SER A 201 28.35 29.04 -19.79
C SER A 201 28.90 30.19 -18.93
N LYS A 202 30.10 30.68 -19.27
CA LYS A 202 30.71 31.84 -18.59
C LYS A 202 29.84 33.09 -18.68
N ASP A 203 29.08 33.24 -19.77
CA ASP A 203 28.21 34.40 -20.03
C ASP A 203 26.79 34.24 -19.45
N HIS A 204 26.41 33.02 -19.10
CA HIS A 204 25.12 32.71 -18.45
C HIS A 204 25.34 31.71 -17.31
N PRO A 205 25.87 32.16 -16.16
CA PRO A 205 25.97 31.33 -14.97
C PRO A 205 24.58 30.98 -14.47
N LYS A 206 24.37 29.70 -14.15
CA LYS A 206 23.06 29.25 -13.66
C LYS A 206 22.84 29.70 -12.22
N SER A 207 21.66 30.20 -11.94
CA SER A 207 21.20 30.41 -10.57
C SER A 207 21.11 29.09 -9.79
N GLY A 208 21.14 29.16 -8.47
CA GLY A 208 20.95 27.97 -7.61
C GLY A 208 19.61 27.25 -7.86
N TRP A 209 18.58 28.00 -8.28
CA TRP A 209 17.28 27.46 -8.65
C TRP A 209 17.32 26.67 -9.97
N GLU A 210 18.03 27.16 -10.98
CA GLU A 210 18.24 26.44 -12.24
C GLU A 210 19.05 25.16 -12.03
N LYS A 211 20.11 25.23 -11.22
CA LYS A 211 20.91 24.05 -10.84
C LYS A 211 20.04 23.01 -10.12
N THR A 212 19.12 23.44 -9.27
CA THR A 212 18.17 22.55 -8.59
C THR A 212 17.20 21.90 -9.57
N LYS A 213 16.61 22.66 -10.50
CA LYS A 213 15.72 22.09 -11.53
C LYS A 213 16.44 21.09 -12.43
N ASP A 214 17.68 21.39 -12.79
CA ASP A 214 18.52 20.49 -13.60
C ASP A 214 18.87 19.22 -12.82
N PHE A 215 19.22 19.33 -11.54
CA PHE A 215 19.44 18.16 -10.68
C PHE A 215 18.18 17.28 -10.59
N VAL A 216 17.02 17.88 -10.34
CA VAL A 216 15.73 17.16 -10.27
C VAL A 216 15.45 16.47 -11.60
N LYS A 217 15.63 17.18 -12.71
CA LYS A 217 15.43 16.62 -14.04
C LYS A 217 16.38 15.47 -14.32
N ASN A 218 17.67 15.61 -14.05
CA ASN A 218 18.67 14.57 -14.32
C ASN A 218 18.53 13.34 -13.40
N ASN A 219 17.87 13.49 -12.25
CA ASN A 219 17.66 12.41 -11.29
C ASN A 219 16.20 12.03 -11.11
N ALA A 220 15.30 12.43 -12.02
CA ALA A 220 13.85 12.31 -11.85
C ALA A 220 13.40 10.88 -11.50
N GLY A 221 13.95 9.86 -12.17
CA GLY A 221 13.67 8.46 -11.84
C GLY A 221 14.11 8.09 -10.41
N LYS A 222 15.36 8.41 -10.04
CA LYS A 222 15.90 8.14 -8.69
C LYS A 222 15.11 8.86 -7.60
N ILE A 223 14.73 10.12 -7.82
CA ILE A 223 13.92 10.89 -6.88
C ILE A 223 12.54 10.25 -6.75
N THR A 224 11.91 9.86 -7.87
CA THR A 224 10.65 9.11 -7.84
C THR A 224 10.79 7.84 -7.00
N PHE A 225 11.82 7.03 -7.21
CA PHE A 225 12.06 5.86 -6.36
C PHE A 225 12.24 6.23 -4.87
N ALA A 226 13.01 7.28 -4.58
CA ALA A 226 13.25 7.75 -3.22
C ALA A 226 11.95 8.15 -2.50
N THR A 227 10.95 8.67 -3.23
CA THR A 227 9.64 8.98 -2.63
C THR A 227 8.87 7.73 -2.16
N PHE A 228 9.19 6.54 -2.66
CA PHE A 228 8.61 5.28 -2.19
C PHE A 228 9.29 4.70 -0.96
N LEU A 229 10.52 5.11 -0.64
CA LEU A 229 11.29 4.52 0.46
C LEU A 229 10.55 4.56 1.81
N PRO A 230 9.89 5.66 2.23
CA PRO A 230 9.15 5.66 3.49
C PRO A 230 8.05 4.60 3.53
N THR A 231 7.31 4.45 2.43
CA THR A 231 6.26 3.43 2.29
C THR A 231 6.85 2.02 2.31
N LEU A 232 7.89 1.75 1.51
CA LEU A 232 8.53 0.44 1.48
C LEU A 232 9.12 0.04 2.83
N ILE A 233 9.75 0.97 3.54
CA ILE A 233 10.31 0.72 4.88
C ILE A 233 9.19 0.44 5.88
N GLU A 234 8.10 1.23 5.86
CA GLU A 234 6.98 1.09 6.79
C GLU A 234 6.22 -0.24 6.58
N GLU A 235 5.89 -0.60 5.34
CA GLU A 235 5.20 -1.85 4.98
C GLU A 235 6.06 -3.09 5.31
N ALA A 236 7.36 -3.02 5.06
CA ALA A 236 8.30 -4.09 5.44
C ALA A 236 8.41 -4.23 6.96
N ALA A 237 8.56 -3.11 7.68
CA ALA A 237 8.66 -3.10 9.13
C ALA A 237 7.39 -3.64 9.79
N ALA A 238 6.20 -3.23 9.30
CA ALA A 238 4.92 -3.73 9.77
C ALA A 238 4.79 -5.24 9.54
N SER A 239 5.15 -5.72 8.35
CA SER A 239 5.15 -7.16 8.03
C SER A 239 6.07 -7.97 8.94
N VAL A 240 7.31 -7.52 9.14
CA VAL A 240 8.29 -8.21 10.00
C VAL A 240 7.82 -8.26 11.44
N LYS A 241 7.32 -7.14 11.97
CA LYS A 241 6.79 -7.06 13.34
C LYS A 241 5.53 -7.92 13.50
N GLY A 242 4.64 -7.91 12.52
CA GLY A 242 3.44 -8.76 12.49
C GLY A 242 3.79 -10.25 12.51
N ILE A 243 4.71 -10.69 11.66
CA ILE A 243 5.19 -12.09 11.66
C ILE A 243 5.83 -12.45 13.01
N LYS A 244 6.68 -11.58 13.56
CA LYS A 244 7.32 -11.81 14.86
C LYS A 244 6.29 -11.98 15.99
N MET A 245 5.22 -11.21 15.94
CA MET A 245 4.11 -11.28 16.89
C MET A 245 3.31 -12.58 16.72
N ALA A 246 2.96 -12.91 15.48
CA ALA A 246 2.18 -14.09 15.15
C ALA A 246 2.87 -15.40 15.54
N LYS A 247 4.20 -15.44 15.55
CA LYS A 247 5.01 -16.64 15.94
C LYS A 247 4.70 -17.17 17.34
N LYS A 248 4.13 -16.35 18.23
CA LYS A 248 3.72 -16.78 19.57
C LYS A 248 2.43 -17.61 19.59
N TYR A 249 1.62 -17.50 18.54
CA TYR A 249 0.25 -18.02 18.52
C TYR A 249 -0.02 -19.00 17.38
N LEU A 250 0.69 -18.84 16.26
CA LEU A 250 0.53 -19.67 15.07
C LEU A 250 1.61 -20.74 14.97
N LYS A 251 1.24 -21.86 14.36
CA LYS A 251 2.16 -22.97 14.05
C LYS A 251 3.15 -22.58 12.93
N PRO A 252 4.30 -23.25 12.81
CA PRO A 252 5.33 -22.92 11.82
C PRO A 252 4.81 -22.87 10.37
N GLU A 253 3.93 -23.78 9.97
CA GLU A 253 3.32 -23.82 8.64
C GLU A 253 2.41 -22.61 8.37
N GLN A 254 1.64 -22.20 9.38
CA GLN A 254 0.78 -21.01 9.31
C GLN A 254 1.64 -19.74 9.23
N ILE A 255 2.75 -19.68 9.97
CA ILE A 255 3.72 -18.58 9.88
C ILE A 255 4.38 -18.50 8.51
N LYS A 256 4.74 -19.64 7.92
CA LYS A 256 5.31 -19.68 6.57
C LYS A 256 4.31 -19.15 5.54
N GLN A 257 3.04 -19.53 5.66
CA GLN A 257 1.97 -19.01 4.80
C GLN A 257 1.75 -17.51 5.01
N LEU A 258 1.69 -17.05 6.26
CA LEU A 258 1.55 -15.63 6.60
C LEU A 258 2.69 -14.79 6.01
N ALA A 259 3.93 -15.26 6.16
CA ALA A 259 5.11 -14.60 5.62
C ALA A 259 5.07 -14.55 4.08
N LYS A 260 4.60 -15.62 3.42
CA LYS A 260 4.40 -15.64 1.97
C LYS A 260 3.34 -14.62 1.53
N ASN A 261 2.22 -14.53 2.25
CA ASN A 261 1.17 -13.56 1.98
C ASN A 261 1.71 -12.12 2.08
N TYR A 262 2.42 -11.81 3.16
CA TYR A 262 3.00 -10.48 3.38
C TYR A 262 4.11 -10.15 2.39
N ALA A 263 4.96 -11.12 2.04
CA ALA A 263 5.99 -10.94 1.00
C ALA A 263 5.35 -10.69 -0.37
N GLY A 264 4.27 -11.42 -0.70
CA GLY A 264 3.47 -11.18 -1.90
C GLY A 264 2.91 -9.76 -1.93
N ALA A 265 2.22 -9.36 -0.86
CA ALA A 265 1.65 -8.01 -0.71
C ALA A 265 2.70 -6.90 -0.59
N TYR A 266 3.95 -7.20 -0.22
CA TYR A 266 5.04 -6.23 -0.23
C TYR A 266 5.66 -6.08 -1.62
N SER A 267 5.84 -7.21 -2.32
CA SER A 267 6.48 -7.26 -3.64
C SER A 267 5.76 -6.38 -4.66
N THR A 268 4.45 -6.25 -4.52
CA THR A 268 3.61 -5.36 -5.31
C THR A 268 4.03 -3.90 -5.22
N TYR A 269 4.24 -3.39 -4.00
CA TYR A 269 4.71 -2.02 -3.77
C TYR A 269 6.13 -1.82 -4.31
N ALA A 270 7.01 -2.81 -4.11
CA ALA A 270 8.37 -2.77 -4.62
C ALA A 270 8.41 -2.73 -6.16
N ILE A 271 7.61 -3.57 -6.83
CA ILE A 271 7.49 -3.59 -8.29
C ILE A 271 6.93 -2.26 -8.80
N ALA A 272 5.88 -1.72 -8.15
CA ALA A 272 5.31 -0.43 -8.52
C ALA A 272 6.35 0.70 -8.42
N ALA A 273 7.11 0.76 -7.32
CA ALA A 273 8.16 1.75 -7.11
C ALA A 273 9.23 1.69 -8.22
N VAL A 274 9.68 0.48 -8.58
CA VAL A 274 10.69 0.27 -9.64
C VAL A 274 10.11 0.64 -11.01
N ALA A 275 8.92 0.15 -11.36
CA ALA A 275 8.30 0.38 -12.66
C ALA A 275 8.05 1.86 -12.92
N LEU A 276 7.51 2.58 -11.94
CA LEU A 276 7.25 4.01 -12.05
C LEU A 276 8.54 4.82 -12.11
N SER A 277 9.53 4.50 -11.26
CA SER A 277 10.86 5.12 -11.35
C SER A 277 11.49 4.95 -12.73
N ALA A 278 11.42 3.73 -13.30
CA ALA A 278 11.92 3.44 -14.62
C ALA A 278 11.17 4.23 -15.71
N ALA A 279 9.83 4.27 -15.63
CA ALA A 279 9.01 5.04 -16.57
C ALA A 279 9.34 6.54 -16.53
N VAL A 280 9.52 7.11 -15.34
CA VAL A 280 9.93 8.51 -15.18
C VAL A 280 11.33 8.75 -15.74
N GLY A 281 12.28 7.86 -15.46
CA GLY A 281 13.65 7.94 -15.98
C GLY A 281 13.66 7.92 -17.52
N LEU A 282 12.98 6.95 -18.12
CA LEU A 282 12.89 6.81 -19.58
C LEU A 282 12.17 8.00 -20.24
N GLY A 283 11.02 8.42 -19.70
CA GLY A 283 10.29 9.56 -20.24
C GLY A 283 11.11 10.86 -20.18
N ASN A 284 11.89 11.05 -19.12
CA ASN A 284 12.81 12.18 -19.02
C ASN A 284 13.96 12.09 -20.05
N MET A 285 14.54 10.91 -20.28
CA MET A 285 15.55 10.70 -21.33
C MET A 285 15.01 11.03 -22.72
N ILE A 286 13.79 10.55 -23.04
CA ILE A 286 13.12 10.84 -24.31
C ILE A 286 12.87 12.35 -24.47
N ALA A 287 12.33 13.00 -23.43
CA ALA A 287 12.06 14.44 -23.46
C ALA A 287 13.34 15.29 -23.64
N GLN A 288 14.49 14.82 -23.14
CA GLN A 288 15.78 15.46 -23.38
C GLN A 288 16.31 15.20 -24.79
N GLY A 289 16.10 14.00 -25.34
CA GLY A 289 16.47 13.65 -26.71
C GLY A 289 15.72 14.45 -27.76
N ILE A 290 14.40 14.66 -27.57
CA ILE A 290 13.55 15.45 -28.46
C ILE A 290 13.91 16.94 -28.45
N LYS A 291 14.40 17.46 -27.31
CA LYS A 291 14.67 18.90 -27.12
C LYS A 291 16.10 19.33 -27.49
N LYS A 292 16.98 18.42 -27.95
CA LYS A 292 18.25 18.84 -28.55
C LYS A 292 17.95 19.40 -29.95
N PRO A 293 18.22 20.68 -30.24
CA PRO A 293 18.18 21.16 -31.62
C PRO A 293 19.23 20.42 -32.44
N GLU A 294 18.92 20.25 -33.74
CA GLU A 294 19.89 19.87 -34.76
C GLU A 294 21.19 20.65 -34.61
N LYS A 295 22.30 19.98 -34.90
CA LYS A 295 23.64 20.56 -34.95
C LYS A 295 23.58 21.92 -35.63
N GLN A 296 24.03 22.97 -34.95
CA GLN A 296 24.45 24.18 -35.64
C GLN A 296 25.64 23.77 -36.52
N VAL A 297 25.39 23.76 -37.84
CA VAL A 297 26.41 23.72 -38.89
C VAL A 297 27.00 25.11 -39.02
#